data_AF-A0A3B6ANN5-F1
#
_entry.id   AF-A0A3B6ANN5-F1
#
_cell.length_a   1.000
_cell.length_b   1.000
_cell.length_c   1.000
_cell.angle_alpha   90.00
_cell.angle_beta   90.00
_cell.angle_gamma   90.00
#
_symmetry.space_group_name_H-M   'P 1'
#
loop_
_entity.id
_entity.type
_entity.pdbx_description
1 polymer ?
#
loop_
_entity_poly.entity_id
_entity_poly.type
_entity_poly.pdbx_seq_one_letter_code
_entity_poly.pdbx_strand_id
1 'polypeptide(L)'
;MQPQMLIISCGGTRKLLNQEEVAAAATELGFNVTVAEAGAFVALVNAADVLLAVHRAGLTNQIFQPTQAVVLQIVPWGNMDWMATNFYGQPARDMQLRYVEYYVDEEETSLKDKYPREHLVFSDPKALHKQGWQALAETIMKQDVKVNLARFRPFLLQAIDNLQE
;
A
#
# COMPACT_ATOMS: atom_id res chain seq x y z
N MET A 1 -14.57 16.68 12.27
CA MET A 1 -15.09 15.36 11.81
C MET A 1 -13.94 14.40 11.77
N GLN A 2 -14.17 13.12 12.01
CA GLN A 2 -13.14 12.09 11.96
C GLN A 2 -12.94 11.64 10.50
N PRO A 3 -11.73 11.73 9.92
CA PRO A 3 -11.52 11.34 8.52
C PRO A 3 -11.86 9.86 8.29
N GLN A 4 -12.55 9.57 7.19
CA GLN A 4 -12.90 8.22 6.78
C GLN A 4 -11.70 7.56 6.09
N MET A 5 -11.18 6.49 6.69
CA MET A 5 -10.14 5.67 6.07
C MET A 5 -10.74 4.35 5.57
N LEU A 6 -10.51 4.05 4.30
CA LEU A 6 -10.81 2.75 3.72
C LEU A 6 -9.52 1.95 3.56
N ILE A 7 -9.43 0.81 4.25
CA ILE A 7 -8.38 -0.18 4.02
C ILE A 7 -8.92 -1.22 3.04
N ILE A 8 -8.32 -1.32 1.87
CA ILE A 8 -8.66 -2.37 0.91
C ILE A 8 -7.93 -3.65 1.31
N SER A 9 -8.71 -4.60 1.82
CA SER A 9 -8.33 -6.01 1.88
C SER A 9 -8.46 -6.60 0.47
N CYS A 10 -7.54 -7.47 0.06
CA CYS A 10 -7.72 -8.24 -1.17
C CYS A 10 -7.64 -9.71 -0.83
N GLY A 11 -8.71 -10.45 -1.15
CA GLY A 11 -8.64 -11.91 -1.23
C GLY A 11 -7.60 -12.32 -2.28
N GLY A 12 -6.73 -13.27 -1.94
CA GLY A 12 -5.70 -13.80 -2.86
C GLY A 12 -4.25 -13.53 -2.44
N THR A 13 -3.38 -13.25 -3.42
CA THR A 13 -1.90 -13.09 -3.26
C THR A 13 -1.50 -11.66 -2.90
N ARG A 14 -0.58 -11.46 -1.96
CA ARG A 14 -0.10 -10.17 -1.40
C ARG A 14 -1.00 -9.53 -0.34
N LYS A 15 -1.13 -10.18 0.80
CA LYS A 15 -1.97 -9.75 1.92
C LYS A 15 -1.22 -8.76 2.82
N LEU A 16 -1.97 -7.87 3.46
CA LEU A 16 -1.50 -7.17 4.66
C LEU A 16 -1.78 -8.07 5.87
N LEU A 17 -0.75 -8.72 6.39
CA LEU A 17 -0.87 -9.80 7.38
C LEU A 17 -1.37 -9.30 8.75
N ASN A 18 -1.04 -8.07 9.12
CA ASN A 18 -1.47 -7.43 10.37
C ASN A 18 -2.46 -6.29 10.12
N GLN A 19 -3.41 -6.50 9.20
CA GLN A 19 -4.42 -5.50 8.83
C GLN A 19 -5.25 -5.02 10.03
N GLU A 20 -5.61 -5.90 10.96
CA GLU A 20 -6.36 -5.53 12.17
C GLU A 20 -5.56 -4.60 13.08
N GLU A 21 -4.26 -4.87 13.25
CA GLU A 21 -3.38 -4.00 14.04
C GLU A 21 -3.18 -2.63 13.37
N VAL A 22 -3.09 -2.60 12.04
CA VAL A 22 -3.03 -1.36 11.26
C VAL A 22 -4.32 -0.56 11.41
N ALA A 23 -5.48 -1.21 11.31
CA ALA A 23 -6.78 -0.57 11.50
C ALA A 23 -6.93 -0.01 12.92
N ALA A 24 -6.49 -0.74 13.94
CA ALA A 24 -6.47 -0.27 15.32
C ALA A 24 -5.56 0.96 15.48
N ALA A 25 -4.33 0.92 14.94
CA ALA A 25 -3.41 2.05 15.00
C ALA A 25 -3.95 3.30 14.29
N ALA A 26 -4.61 3.15 13.14
CA ALA A 26 -5.26 4.26 12.46
C ALA A 26 -6.46 4.80 13.26
N THR A 27 -7.24 3.93 13.90
CA THR A 27 -8.36 4.33 14.76
C THR A 27 -7.87 5.15 15.97
N GLU A 28 -6.78 4.70 16.62
CA GLU A 28 -6.14 5.42 17.72
C GLU A 28 -5.64 6.82 17.33
N LEU A 29 -5.21 6.99 16.08
CA LEU A 29 -4.77 8.28 15.53
C LEU A 29 -5.92 9.17 15.06
N GLY A 30 -7.17 8.71 15.21
CA GLY A 30 -8.34 9.51 14.90
C GLY A 30 -8.88 9.33 13.49
N PHE A 31 -8.68 8.16 12.85
CA PHE A 31 -9.45 7.78 11.65
C PHE A 31 -10.71 6.99 12.01
N ASN A 32 -11.79 7.16 11.24
CA ASN A 32 -12.89 6.20 11.23
C ASN A 32 -12.60 5.15 10.16
N VAL A 33 -12.23 3.95 10.58
CA VAL A 33 -11.65 2.93 9.69
C VAL A 33 -12.71 1.94 9.22
N THR A 34 -12.82 1.78 7.91
CA THR A 34 -13.57 0.69 7.25
C THR A 34 -12.59 -0.23 6.54
N VAL A 35 -12.79 -1.54 6.68
CA VAL A 35 -12.03 -2.57 5.96
C VAL A 35 -12.98 -3.27 5.00
N ALA A 36 -12.63 -3.32 3.71
CA ALA A 36 -13.47 -3.97 2.69
C ALA A 36 -12.64 -4.69 1.62
N GLU A 37 -13.22 -5.72 0.99
CA GLU A 37 -12.56 -6.44 -0.10
C GLU A 37 -12.61 -5.68 -1.43
N ALA A 38 -11.60 -5.85 -2.30
CA ALA A 38 -11.66 -5.29 -3.65
C ALA A 38 -12.75 -6.00 -4.49
N GLY A 39 -13.75 -5.26 -5.01
CA GLY A 39 -14.70 -5.85 -5.96
C GLY A 39 -15.98 -5.06 -6.28
N ALA A 40 -16.57 -4.30 -5.35
CA ALA A 40 -17.81 -3.57 -5.61
C ALA A 40 -18.09 -2.46 -4.58
N PHE A 41 -17.24 -1.43 -4.52
CA PHE A 41 -17.28 -0.44 -3.44
C PHE A 41 -17.11 1.01 -3.90
N VAL A 42 -17.55 1.38 -5.11
CA VAL A 42 -17.47 2.77 -5.59
C VAL A 42 -17.98 3.76 -4.54
N ALA A 43 -19.08 3.44 -3.85
CA ALA A 43 -19.62 4.27 -2.78
C ALA A 43 -18.68 4.41 -1.57
N LEU A 44 -18.03 3.34 -1.11
CA LEU A 44 -17.08 3.44 0.01
C LEU A 44 -15.82 4.19 -0.38
N VAL A 45 -15.31 3.94 -1.58
CA VAL A 45 -14.10 4.61 -2.07
C VAL A 45 -14.36 6.09 -2.29
N ASN A 46 -15.53 6.45 -2.82
CA ASN A 46 -15.94 7.83 -2.99
C ASN A 46 -16.18 8.56 -1.66
N ALA A 47 -16.58 7.85 -0.61
CA ALA A 47 -16.75 8.39 0.73
C ALA A 47 -15.45 8.41 1.57
N ALA A 48 -14.36 7.82 1.09
CA ALA A 48 -13.11 7.71 1.83
C ALA A 48 -12.21 8.93 1.60
N ASP A 49 -11.85 9.61 2.69
CA ASP A 49 -10.86 10.67 2.70
C ASP A 49 -9.44 10.09 2.49
N VAL A 50 -9.19 8.88 3.01
CA VAL A 50 -7.94 8.15 2.83
C VAL A 50 -8.19 6.74 2.33
N LEU A 51 -7.52 6.37 1.24
CA LEU A 51 -7.47 5.01 0.72
C LEU A 51 -6.13 4.37 1.05
N LEU A 52 -6.15 3.31 1.86
CA LEU A 52 -4.96 2.55 2.24
C LEU A 52 -4.99 1.16 1.59
N ALA A 53 -3.95 0.82 0.82
CA ALA A 53 -3.78 -0.55 0.33
C ALA A 53 -2.32 -0.91 0.03
N VAL A 54 -2.04 -2.22 0.01
CA VAL A 54 -0.80 -2.77 -0.54
C VAL A 54 -0.81 -2.67 -2.07
N HIS A 55 0.29 -2.22 -2.67
CA HIS A 55 0.47 -2.05 -4.12
C HIS A 55 -0.07 -3.25 -4.91
N ARG A 56 -1.19 -3.07 -5.63
CA ARG A 56 -1.86 -4.07 -6.47
C ARG A 56 -3.05 -3.39 -7.17
N ALA A 57 -3.65 -4.09 -8.12
CA ALA A 57 -4.92 -3.75 -8.76
C ALA A 57 -5.99 -3.15 -7.81
N GLY A 58 -6.12 -3.58 -6.55
CA GLY A 58 -7.08 -2.96 -5.61
C GLY A 58 -6.92 -1.44 -5.45
N LEU A 59 -5.70 -0.92 -5.62
CA LEU A 59 -5.39 0.50 -5.52
C LEU A 59 -5.84 1.31 -6.75
N THR A 60 -6.18 0.67 -7.87
CA THR A 60 -6.75 1.38 -9.04
C THR A 60 -8.10 2.01 -8.71
N ASN A 61 -8.75 1.58 -7.63
CA ASN A 61 -9.98 2.20 -7.15
C ASN A 61 -9.81 3.68 -6.75
N GLN A 62 -8.58 4.19 -6.60
CA GLN A 62 -8.29 5.61 -6.39
C GLN A 62 -9.03 6.52 -7.38
N ILE A 63 -9.36 6.05 -8.59
CA ILE A 63 -10.12 6.80 -9.61
C ILE A 63 -11.51 7.27 -9.14
N PHE A 64 -12.06 6.63 -8.09
CA PHE A 64 -13.37 6.97 -7.54
C PHE A 64 -13.29 7.94 -6.35
N GLN A 65 -12.09 8.26 -5.87
CA GLN A 65 -11.91 9.20 -4.77
C GLN A 65 -12.17 10.65 -5.23
N PRO A 66 -12.73 11.50 -4.36
CA PRO A 66 -12.84 12.92 -4.64
C PRO A 66 -11.46 13.58 -4.68
N THR A 67 -11.35 14.72 -5.36
CA THR A 67 -10.13 15.54 -5.39
C THR A 67 -9.65 15.84 -3.98
N GLN A 68 -8.32 15.96 -3.80
CA GLN A 68 -7.63 16.21 -2.53
C GLN A 68 -7.68 15.06 -1.50
N ALA A 69 -8.42 13.98 -1.76
CA ALA A 69 -8.33 12.76 -0.95
C ALA A 69 -6.92 12.16 -1.03
N VAL A 70 -6.57 11.35 -0.04
CA VAL A 70 -5.23 10.77 0.10
C VAL A 70 -5.24 9.32 -0.34
N VAL A 71 -4.26 8.95 -1.13
CA VAL A 71 -3.89 7.55 -1.39
C VAL A 71 -2.62 7.25 -0.59
N LEU A 72 -2.72 6.32 0.37
CA LEU A 72 -1.60 5.79 1.14
C LEU A 72 -1.26 4.40 0.62
N GLN A 73 -0.20 4.30 -0.17
CA GLN A 73 0.27 3.05 -0.73
C GLN A 73 1.31 2.38 0.18
N ILE A 74 1.09 1.11 0.52
CA ILE A 74 2.15 0.23 1.03
C ILE A 74 2.88 -0.38 -0.17
N VAL A 75 4.13 0.02 -0.38
CA VAL A 75 5.00 -0.41 -1.48
C VAL A 75 5.80 -1.66 -1.05
N PRO A 76 5.61 -2.81 -1.71
CA PRO A 76 6.30 -4.06 -1.38
C PRO A 76 7.82 -4.00 -1.58
N TRP A 77 8.53 -4.96 -0.99
CA TRP A 77 9.98 -5.07 -1.08
C TRP A 77 10.43 -5.38 -2.51
N GLY A 78 11.63 -4.94 -2.86
CA GLY A 78 12.31 -5.37 -4.08
C GLY A 78 12.34 -4.31 -5.19
N ASN A 79 12.78 -3.09 -4.86
CA ASN A 79 13.01 -2.01 -5.84
C ASN A 79 11.75 -1.68 -6.67
N MET A 80 10.65 -1.42 -5.98
CA MET A 80 9.31 -1.22 -6.53
C MET A 80 8.99 0.26 -6.86
N ASP A 81 9.91 1.19 -6.61
CA ASP A 81 9.71 2.65 -6.69
C ASP A 81 9.15 3.10 -8.04
N TRP A 82 9.71 2.57 -9.14
CA TRP A 82 9.24 2.89 -10.49
C TRP A 82 7.81 2.41 -10.71
N MET A 83 7.44 1.21 -10.24
CA MET A 83 6.08 0.70 -10.37
C MET A 83 5.10 1.48 -9.48
N ALA A 84 5.49 1.78 -8.24
CA ALA A 84 4.71 2.60 -7.32
C ALA A 84 4.36 3.97 -7.94
N THR A 85 5.39 4.67 -8.43
CA THR A 85 5.26 5.98 -9.06
C THR A 85 4.41 5.92 -10.33
N ASN A 86 4.71 5.03 -11.27
CA ASN A 86 4.07 5.07 -12.59
C ASN A 86 2.66 4.45 -12.60
N PHE A 87 2.37 3.50 -11.71
CA PHE A 87 1.04 2.86 -11.69
C PHE A 87 0.03 3.62 -10.82
N TYR A 88 0.47 4.30 -9.77
CA TYR A 88 -0.45 4.89 -8.79
C TYR A 88 -0.08 6.32 -8.41
N GLY A 89 1.20 6.61 -8.18
CA GLY A 89 1.64 7.94 -7.75
C GLY A 89 1.38 9.05 -8.77
N GLN A 90 1.86 8.90 -10.01
CA GLN A 90 1.62 9.87 -11.07
C GLN A 90 0.12 9.96 -11.42
N PRO A 91 -0.61 8.84 -11.63
CA PRO A 91 -2.05 8.90 -11.83
C PRO A 91 -2.82 9.59 -10.69
N ALA A 92 -2.43 9.38 -9.43
CA ALA A 92 -3.05 10.05 -8.29
C ALA A 92 -2.88 11.57 -8.38
N ARG A 93 -1.67 12.05 -8.70
CA ARG A 93 -1.37 13.48 -8.87
C ARG A 93 -2.15 14.09 -10.03
N ASP A 94 -2.22 13.39 -11.17
CA ASP A 94 -2.96 13.86 -12.34
C ASP A 94 -4.47 14.01 -12.04
N MET A 95 -4.99 13.21 -11.11
CA MET A 95 -6.35 13.27 -10.59
C MET A 95 -6.52 14.24 -9.41
N GLN A 96 -5.50 15.04 -9.08
CA GLN A 96 -5.50 15.97 -7.94
C GLN A 96 -5.70 15.28 -6.58
N LEU A 97 -5.32 14.01 -6.47
CA LEU A 97 -5.20 13.32 -5.19
C LEU A 97 -3.83 13.59 -4.57
N ARG A 98 -3.77 13.47 -3.24
CA ARG A 98 -2.51 13.47 -2.50
C ARG A 98 -2.02 12.05 -2.36
N TYR A 99 -0.70 11.88 -2.35
CA TYR A 99 -0.09 10.57 -2.48
C TYR A 99 1.01 10.37 -1.45
N VAL A 100 0.91 9.28 -0.68
CA VAL A 100 1.86 8.90 0.36
C VAL A 100 2.33 7.47 0.10
N GLU A 101 3.63 7.23 0.19
CA GLU A 101 4.24 5.91 -0.04
C GLU A 101 4.93 5.42 1.23
N TYR A 102 4.57 4.21 1.66
CA TYR A 102 5.30 3.48 2.70
C TYR A 102 6.08 2.33 2.07
N TYR A 103 7.39 2.46 2.00
CA TYR A 103 8.27 1.40 1.52
C TYR A 103 8.54 0.38 2.64
N VAL A 104 8.12 -0.85 2.40
CA VAL A 104 8.36 -1.95 3.33
C VAL A 104 9.84 -2.33 3.33
N ASP A 105 10.32 -2.72 4.48
CA ASP A 105 11.68 -3.19 4.71
C ASP A 105 11.79 -4.71 4.57
N GLU A 106 13.03 -5.21 4.57
CA GLU A 106 13.34 -6.64 4.44
C GLU A 106 12.62 -7.46 5.52
N GLU A 107 12.49 -6.89 6.72
CA GLU A 107 11.85 -7.56 7.85
C GLU A 107 10.32 -7.55 7.80
N GLU A 108 9.72 -6.81 6.88
CA GLU A 108 8.26 -6.68 6.72
C GLU A 108 7.70 -7.52 5.57
N THR A 109 8.57 -8.17 4.77
CA THR A 109 8.17 -9.00 3.64
C THR A 109 8.17 -10.50 3.98
N SER A 110 7.16 -11.24 3.51
CA SER A 110 7.15 -12.71 3.65
C SER A 110 8.15 -13.44 2.75
N LEU A 111 8.89 -12.70 1.91
CA LEU A 111 9.99 -13.27 1.12
C LEU A 111 11.12 -13.79 2.01
N LYS A 112 11.29 -13.23 3.22
CA LYS A 112 12.36 -13.62 4.15
C LYS A 112 12.19 -15.04 4.68
N ASP A 113 10.96 -15.54 4.66
CA ASP A 113 10.63 -16.92 5.04
C ASP A 113 10.77 -17.90 3.86
N LYS A 114 10.91 -17.39 2.63
CA LYS A 114 10.92 -18.18 1.38
C LYS A 114 12.30 -18.27 0.74
N TYR A 115 13.15 -17.28 0.95
CA TYR A 115 14.45 -17.19 0.32
C TYR A 115 15.54 -16.90 1.36
N PRO A 116 16.74 -17.48 1.20
CA PRO A 116 17.89 -17.11 2.02
C PRO A 116 18.32 -15.67 1.70
N ARG A 117 19.00 -14.99 2.64
CA ARG A 117 19.40 -13.58 2.50
C ARG A 117 20.36 -13.32 1.34
N GLU A 118 21.10 -14.33 0.91
CA GLU A 118 22.02 -14.25 -0.23
C GLU A 118 21.28 -14.31 -1.58
N HIS A 119 20.02 -14.76 -1.58
CA HIS A 119 19.22 -14.86 -2.78
C HIS A 119 19.03 -13.50 -3.45
N LEU A 120 18.94 -13.50 -4.78
CA LEU A 120 18.91 -12.29 -5.61
C LEU A 120 17.81 -11.29 -5.22
N VAL A 121 16.71 -11.80 -4.66
CA VAL A 121 15.59 -10.97 -4.18
C VAL A 121 15.96 -10.02 -3.03
N PHE A 122 17.07 -10.29 -2.33
CA PHE A 122 17.61 -9.44 -1.27
C PHE A 122 18.96 -8.84 -1.67
N SER A 123 19.85 -9.63 -2.27
CA SER A 123 21.21 -9.19 -2.59
C SER A 123 21.29 -8.22 -3.77
N ASP A 124 20.45 -8.38 -4.80
CA ASP A 124 20.33 -7.43 -5.91
C ASP A 124 18.92 -7.49 -6.56
N PRO A 125 17.92 -6.85 -5.93
CA PRO A 125 16.57 -6.83 -6.50
C PRO A 125 16.54 -6.21 -7.90
N LYS A 126 17.43 -5.27 -8.23
CA LYS A 126 17.48 -4.64 -9.57
C LYS A 126 17.90 -5.65 -10.63
N ALA A 127 18.83 -6.55 -10.32
CA ALA A 127 19.17 -7.65 -11.24
C ALA A 127 17.99 -8.61 -11.45
N LEU A 128 17.16 -8.85 -10.43
CA LEU A 128 15.94 -9.65 -10.59
C LEU A 128 14.94 -8.97 -11.54
N HIS A 129 14.81 -7.64 -11.52
CA HIS A 129 14.00 -6.90 -12.50
C HIS A 129 14.51 -7.07 -13.95
N LYS A 130 15.83 -7.17 -14.16
CA LYS A 130 16.43 -7.40 -15.48
C LYS A 130 16.11 -8.79 -16.06
N GLN A 131 15.69 -9.75 -15.23
CA GLN A 131 15.24 -11.07 -15.69
C GLN A 131 13.83 -11.05 -16.29
N GLY A 132 13.14 -9.91 -16.23
CA GLY A 132 11.86 -9.68 -16.87
C GLY A 132 10.65 -9.92 -15.97
N TRP A 133 9.46 -9.63 -16.52
CA TRP A 133 8.20 -9.63 -15.77
C TRP A 133 7.87 -10.96 -15.12
N GLN A 134 8.14 -12.09 -15.79
CA GLN A 134 7.80 -13.41 -15.24
C GLN A 134 8.54 -13.68 -13.92
N ALA A 135 9.84 -13.34 -13.85
CA ALA A 135 10.63 -13.50 -12.63
C ALA A 135 10.03 -12.65 -11.48
N LEU A 136 9.64 -11.41 -11.75
CA LEU A 136 9.00 -10.53 -10.76
C LEU A 136 7.62 -11.07 -10.34
N ALA A 137 6.80 -11.48 -11.31
CA ALA A 137 5.47 -12.05 -11.10
C ALA A 137 5.50 -13.29 -10.21
N GLU A 138 6.56 -14.09 -10.31
CA GLU A 138 6.73 -15.33 -9.54
C GLU A 138 7.39 -15.12 -8.17
N THR A 139 8.03 -13.97 -7.94
CA THR A 139 8.80 -13.66 -6.71
C THR A 139 8.21 -12.45 -5.96
N ILE A 140 8.74 -11.25 -6.23
CA ILE A 140 8.41 -9.96 -5.59
C ILE A 140 6.90 -9.71 -5.59
N MET A 141 6.19 -10.05 -6.67
CA MET A 141 4.75 -9.78 -6.80
C MET A 141 3.86 -10.79 -6.08
N LYS A 142 4.41 -11.76 -5.33
CA LYS A 142 3.65 -12.72 -4.51
C LYS A 142 3.88 -12.55 -3.00
N GLN A 143 4.63 -11.54 -2.60
CA GLN A 143 4.95 -11.32 -1.19
C GLN A 143 3.73 -10.80 -0.41
N ASP A 144 3.52 -11.36 0.77
CA ASP A 144 2.64 -10.76 1.77
C ASP A 144 3.47 -9.81 2.63
N VAL A 145 2.83 -8.82 3.23
CA VAL A 145 3.48 -7.77 4.00
C VAL A 145 2.94 -7.77 5.43
N LYS A 146 3.83 -7.72 6.42
CA LYS A 146 3.49 -7.40 7.80
C LYS A 146 4.19 -6.08 8.17
N VAL A 147 3.43 -4.99 8.20
CA VAL A 147 4.03 -3.67 8.45
C VAL A 147 4.43 -3.51 9.91
N ASN A 148 5.57 -2.87 10.15
CA ASN A 148 6.04 -2.43 11.44
C ASN A 148 5.28 -1.15 11.83
N LEU A 149 4.38 -1.26 12.80
CA LEU A 149 3.52 -0.15 13.22
C LEU A 149 4.30 1.07 13.72
N ALA A 150 5.46 0.89 14.35
CA ALA A 150 6.27 2.02 14.82
C ALA A 150 6.81 2.85 13.65
N ARG A 151 7.20 2.20 12.55
CA ARG A 151 7.63 2.85 11.31
C ARG A 151 6.46 3.35 10.46
N PHE A 152 5.31 2.68 10.54
CA PHE A 152 4.13 3.02 9.74
C PHE A 152 3.32 4.19 10.32
N ARG A 153 3.27 4.36 11.65
CA ARG A 153 2.52 5.44 12.33
C ARG A 153 2.79 6.85 11.77
N PRO A 154 4.05 7.27 11.50
CA PRO A 154 4.31 8.57 10.88
C PRO A 154 3.61 8.79 9.53
N PHE A 155 3.41 7.74 8.73
CA PHE A 155 2.74 7.84 7.42
C PHE A 155 1.21 7.96 7.56
N LEU A 156 0.64 7.38 8.63
CA LEU A 156 -0.76 7.62 9.00
C LEU A 156 -0.98 9.08 9.43
N LEU A 157 -0.05 9.66 10.20
CA LEU A 157 -0.08 11.08 10.56
C LEU A 157 0.08 11.98 9.34
N GLN A 158 1.03 11.67 8.45
CA GLN A 158 1.20 12.39 7.19
C GLN A 158 -0.09 12.37 6.34
N ALA A 159 -0.83 11.26 6.34
CA ALA A 159 -2.13 11.21 5.66
C ALA A 159 -3.17 12.14 6.29
N ILE A 160 -3.14 12.37 7.62
CA ILE A 160 -4.01 13.36 8.29
C ILE A 160 -3.59 14.78 7.91
N ASP A 161 -2.30 15.08 7.97
CA ASP A 161 -1.78 16.42 7.65
C ASP A 161 -2.11 16.79 6.20
N ASN A 162 -1.96 15.83 5.30
CA ASN A 162 -2.38 15.94 3.91
C ASN A 162 -3.89 16.14 3.74
N LEU A 163 -4.77 15.94 4.72
CA LEU A 163 -6.20 16.29 4.55
C LEU A 163 -6.49 17.75 4.89
N GLN A 164 -5.52 18.48 5.47
CA GLN A 164 -5.72 19.82 6.03
C GLN A 164 -5.19 20.96 5.15
N GLU A 165 -4.33 20.70 4.17
CA GLU A 165 -3.80 21.74 3.25
C GLU A 165 -4.78 22.11 2.15
#